data_AF-A0A8T4X1J7-F1
#
_entry.id   AF-A0A8T4X1J7-F1
#
_cell.length_a   1.000
_cell.length_b   1.000
_cell.length_c   1.000
_cell.angle_alpha   90.00
_cell.angle_beta   90.00
_cell.angle_gamma   90.00
#
_symmetry.space_group_name_H-M   'P 1'
#
loop_
_entity.id
_entity.type
_entity.pdbx_description
1 polymer ?
#
loop_
_entity_poly.entity_id
_entity_poly.type
_entity_poly.pdbx_seq_one_letter_code
_entity_poly.pdbx_strand_id
1 'polypeptide(L)'
;MQILKVFDWKTYIFTAIAVISFSNFMAVLFGQTIPATFMTFFKYAGETIILATVFLFALTWFLKARPHNRPKNYSVVVFDVYGQISKIQDIRTEFKTHDVAWSFMKQYKKEYPLYNFAMVSKLSKTDKPTIFRYI
;
A
#
# COMPACT_ATOMS: atom_id res chain seq x y z
N MET A 1 -61.16 -49.41 -37.90
CA MET A 1 -60.40 -49.55 -36.64
C MET A 1 -58.93 -49.81 -37.00
N GLN A 2 -58.12 -48.76 -37.11
CA GLN A 2 -56.71 -48.79 -37.58
C GLN A 2 -55.75 -48.09 -36.58
N ILE A 3 -56.02 -48.20 -35.28
CA ILE A 3 -55.26 -47.48 -34.24
C ILE A 3 -54.00 -48.27 -33.76
N LEU A 4 -53.77 -49.48 -34.27
CA LEU A 4 -52.73 -50.38 -33.76
C LEU A 4 -51.39 -50.39 -34.55
N LYS A 5 -51.15 -49.46 -35.49
CA LYS A 5 -49.85 -49.36 -36.21
C LYS A 5 -48.86 -48.36 -35.60
N VAL A 6 -49.23 -47.64 -34.55
CA VAL A 6 -48.39 -46.64 -33.90
C VAL A 6 -47.36 -47.27 -32.94
N PHE A 7 -47.54 -48.55 -32.59
CA PHE A 7 -46.74 -49.27 -31.61
C PHE A 7 -46.02 -50.48 -32.23
N ASP A 8 -45.06 -50.22 -33.10
CA ASP A 8 -44.13 -51.22 -33.63
C ASP A 8 -42.87 -51.29 -32.74
N TRP A 9 -42.38 -52.50 -32.44
CA TRP A 9 -41.21 -52.77 -31.60
C TRP A 9 -39.97 -52.00 -32.06
N LYS A 10 -39.83 -51.81 -33.38
CA LYS A 10 -38.74 -51.02 -33.97
C LYS A 10 -38.80 -49.56 -33.51
N THR A 11 -39.98 -48.94 -33.50
CA THR A 11 -40.17 -47.55 -33.05
C THR A 11 -39.80 -47.39 -31.58
N TYR A 12 -40.17 -48.36 -30.73
CA TYR A 12 -39.80 -48.36 -29.32
C TYR A 12 -38.28 -48.43 -29.10
N ILE A 13 -37.57 -49.30 -29.83
CA ILE A 13 -36.11 -49.37 -29.74
C ILE A 13 -35.47 -48.03 -30.10
N PHE A 14 -35.89 -47.39 -31.19
CA PHE A 14 -35.35 -46.09 -31.58
C PHE A 14 -35.61 -45.02 -30.53
N THR A 15 -36.81 -44.99 -29.93
CA THR A 15 -37.10 -44.06 -28.83
C THR A 15 -36.27 -44.34 -27.58
N ALA A 16 -36.08 -45.61 -27.22
CA ALA A 16 -35.28 -45.99 -26.06
C ALA A 16 -33.81 -45.60 -26.23
N ILE A 17 -33.22 -45.87 -27.40
CA ILE A 17 -31.85 -45.45 -27.73
C ILE A 17 -31.74 -43.92 -27.67
N ALA A 18 -32.68 -43.19 -28.27
CA ALA A 18 -32.67 -41.73 -28.26
C ALA A 18 -32.72 -41.16 -26.83
N VAL A 19 -33.60 -41.70 -25.97
CA VAL A 19 -33.72 -41.28 -24.56
C VAL A 19 -32.45 -41.58 -23.78
N ILE A 20 -31.86 -42.78 -23.95
CA ILE A 20 -30.61 -43.15 -23.27
C ILE A 20 -29.45 -42.26 -23.73
N SER A 21 -29.29 -42.07 -25.05
CA SER A 21 -28.24 -41.22 -25.60
C SER A 21 -28.37 -39.77 -25.15
N PHE A 22 -29.58 -39.22 -25.18
CA PHE A 22 -29.84 -37.86 -24.69
C PHE A 22 -29.56 -37.75 -23.19
N SER A 23 -29.98 -38.74 -22.39
CA SER A 23 -29.75 -38.73 -20.94
C SER A 23 -28.25 -38.78 -20.60
N ASN A 24 -27.47 -39.59 -21.33
CA ASN A 24 -26.02 -39.65 -21.16
C ASN A 24 -25.36 -38.32 -21.57
N PHE A 25 -25.81 -37.71 -22.68
CA PHE A 25 -25.34 -36.38 -23.08
C PHE A 25 -25.60 -35.34 -21.99
N MET A 26 -26.81 -35.31 -21.42
CA MET A 26 -27.14 -34.40 -20.32
C MET A 26 -26.26 -34.63 -19.09
N ALA A 27 -26.04 -35.89 -18.70
CA ALA A 27 -25.19 -36.22 -17.57
C ALA A 27 -23.73 -35.76 -17.78
N VAL A 28 -23.17 -35.96 -18.98
CA VAL A 28 -21.82 -35.50 -19.30
C VAL A 28 -21.74 -33.97 -19.36
N LEU A 29 -22.70 -33.33 -20.03
CA LEU A 29 -22.71 -31.88 -20.20
C LEU A 29 -22.77 -31.16 -18.85
N PHE A 30 -23.70 -31.54 -17.97
CA PHE A 30 -23.91 -30.87 -16.69
C PHE A 30 -23.04 -31.43 -15.55
N GLY A 31 -22.65 -32.70 -15.62
CA GLY A 31 -21.81 -33.33 -14.58
C GLY A 31 -20.31 -33.13 -14.79
N GLN A 32 -19.87 -32.94 -16.04
CA GLN A 32 -18.46 -32.86 -16.36
C GLN A 32 -18.10 -31.61 -17.15
N THR A 33 -18.71 -31.39 -18.32
CA THR A 33 -18.26 -30.34 -19.24
C THR A 33 -18.44 -28.94 -18.66
N ILE A 34 -19.67 -28.58 -18.26
CA ILE A 34 -19.95 -27.26 -17.69
C ILE A 34 -19.15 -27.00 -16.41
N PRO A 35 -19.14 -27.92 -15.40
CA PRO A 35 -18.34 -27.72 -14.20
C PRO A 35 -16.84 -27.58 -14.49
N ALA A 36 -16.29 -28.41 -15.38
CA ALA A 36 -14.86 -28.36 -15.71
C ALA A 36 -14.49 -27.03 -16.38
N THR A 37 -15.26 -26.61 -17.39
CA THR A 37 -15.02 -25.33 -18.08
C THR A 37 -15.12 -24.16 -17.11
N PHE A 38 -16.13 -24.17 -16.22
CA PHE A 38 -16.30 -23.12 -15.21
C PHE A 38 -15.12 -23.10 -14.24
N MET A 39 -14.72 -24.25 -13.70
CA MET A 39 -13.57 -24.37 -12.79
C MET A 39 -12.27 -23.86 -13.44
N THR A 40 -12.02 -24.25 -14.69
CA THR A 40 -10.84 -23.80 -15.44
C THR A 40 -10.87 -22.29 -15.66
N PHE A 41 -12.02 -21.71 -16.03
CA PHE A 41 -12.15 -20.26 -16.18
C PHE A 41 -11.84 -19.51 -14.89
N PHE A 42 -12.45 -19.89 -13.77
CA PHE A 42 -12.23 -19.23 -12.48
C PHE A 42 -10.81 -19.44 -11.95
N LYS A 43 -10.18 -20.57 -12.26
CA LYS A 43 -8.77 -20.80 -11.94
C LYS A 43 -7.88 -19.76 -12.63
N TYR A 44 -7.98 -19.62 -13.96
CA TYR A 44 -7.16 -18.66 -14.70
C TYR A 44 -7.51 -17.20 -14.38
N ALA A 45 -8.81 -16.88 -14.25
CA ALA A 45 -9.25 -15.55 -13.85
C ALA A 45 -8.76 -15.21 -12.43
N GLY A 46 -8.82 -16.16 -11.50
CA GLY A 46 -8.33 -15.99 -10.13
C GLY A 46 -6.82 -15.76 -10.10
N GLU A 47 -6.03 -16.60 -10.78
CA GLU A 47 -4.57 -16.46 -10.87
C GLU A 47 -4.17 -15.08 -11.42
N THR A 48 -4.80 -14.63 -12.50
CA THR A 48 -4.51 -13.33 -13.12
C THR A 48 -4.92 -12.15 -12.23
N ILE A 49 -6.09 -12.20 -11.58
CA ILE A 49 -6.54 -11.14 -10.66
C ILE A 49 -5.63 -11.05 -9.44
N ILE A 50 -5.24 -12.19 -8.86
CA ILE A 50 -4.35 -12.22 -7.69
C ILE A 50 -3.00 -11.61 -8.06
N LEU A 51 -2.39 -12.02 -9.17
CA LEU A 51 -1.11 -11.48 -9.64
C LEU A 51 -1.19 -9.97 -9.90
N ALA A 52 -2.23 -9.51 -10.60
CA ALA A 52 -2.43 -8.09 -10.87
C ALA A 52 -2.58 -7.29 -9.57
N THR A 53 -3.33 -7.82 -8.60
CA THR A 53 -3.56 -7.17 -7.30
C THR A 53 -2.26 -7.06 -6.50
N VAL A 54 -1.49 -8.14 -6.39
CA VAL A 54 -0.19 -8.13 -5.69
C VAL A 54 0.79 -7.17 -6.35
N PHE A 55 0.82 -7.13 -7.67
CA PHE A 55 1.69 -6.21 -8.41
C PHE A 55 1.30 -4.75 -8.17
N LEU A 56 0.01 -4.40 -8.27
CA LEU A 56 -0.47 -3.06 -7.96
C LEU A 56 -0.20 -2.67 -6.51
N PHE A 57 -0.36 -3.60 -5.57
CA PHE A 57 -0.02 -3.38 -4.17
C PHE A 57 1.48 -3.08 -4.02
N ALA A 58 2.35 -3.88 -4.62
CA ALA A 58 3.80 -3.65 -4.56
C ALA A 58 4.19 -2.30 -5.18
N LEU A 59 3.61 -1.94 -6.33
CA LEU A 59 3.84 -0.67 -7.00
C LEU A 59 3.39 0.51 -6.13
N THR A 60 2.18 0.45 -5.59
CA THR A 60 1.64 1.52 -4.74
C THR A 60 2.43 1.65 -3.44
N TRP A 61 2.82 0.53 -2.83
CA TRP A 61 3.68 0.52 -1.65
C TRP A 61 5.05 1.13 -1.95
N PHE A 62 5.68 0.76 -3.08
CA PHE A 62 6.97 1.30 -3.51
C PHE A 62 6.91 2.82 -3.73
N LEU A 63 5.88 3.31 -4.42
CA LEU A 63 5.67 4.75 -4.62
C LEU A 63 5.43 5.49 -3.30
N LYS A 64 4.70 4.87 -2.36
CA LYS A 64 4.44 5.42 -1.03
C LYS A 64 5.67 5.36 -0.12
N ALA A 65 6.59 4.43 -0.34
CA ALA A 65 7.84 4.27 0.41
C ALA A 65 8.86 5.40 0.15
N ARG A 66 8.41 6.56 -0.36
CA ARG A 66 9.23 7.75 -0.55
C ARG A 66 9.90 8.11 0.78
N PRO A 67 11.25 8.20 0.82
CA PRO A 67 11.96 8.61 2.03
C PRO A 67 11.43 9.96 2.47
N HIS A 68 10.95 10.06 3.71
CA HIS A 68 10.52 11.35 4.24
C HIS A 68 11.70 12.31 4.20
N ASN A 69 11.56 13.44 3.51
CA ASN A 69 12.62 14.44 3.38
C ASN A 69 12.86 15.09 4.75
N ARG A 70 13.70 14.47 5.56
CA ARG A 70 14.16 15.04 6.82
C ARG A 70 15.07 16.25 6.54
N PRO A 71 15.07 17.27 7.41
CA PRO A 71 15.99 18.38 7.27
C PRO A 71 17.43 17.88 7.29
N LYS A 72 18.24 18.36 6.34
CA LYS A 72 19.66 18.01 6.21
C LYS A 72 20.57 18.91 7.05
N ASN A 73 20.07 20.04 7.51
CA ASN A 73 20.79 21.03 8.30
C ASN A 73 19.89 21.56 9.41
N TYR A 74 20.47 21.73 10.58
CA TYR A 74 19.87 22.25 11.79
C TYR A 74 20.70 23.43 12.27
N SER A 75 20.05 24.43 12.83
CA SER A 75 20.72 25.57 13.45
C SER A 75 20.17 25.77 14.86
N VAL A 76 21.01 26.28 15.75
CA VAL A 76 20.63 26.69 17.10
C VAL A 76 20.58 28.21 17.13
N VAL A 77 19.39 28.76 17.37
CA VAL A 77 19.16 30.19 17.54
C VAL A 77 19.13 30.49 19.03
N VAL A 78 19.84 31.53 19.44
CA VAL A 78 19.93 31.96 20.83
C VAL A 78 18.95 33.09 21.08
N PHE A 79 18.28 33.04 22.22
CA PHE A 79 17.37 34.06 22.72
C PHE A 79 17.86 34.56 24.07
N ASP A 80 17.86 35.87 24.25
CA ASP A 80 18.15 36.48 25.55
C ASP A 80 16.98 36.31 26.55
N VAL A 81 17.15 36.89 27.74
CA VAL A 81 16.15 36.88 28.82
C VAL A 81 14.83 37.56 28.40
N TYR A 82 14.88 38.47 27.44
CA TYR A 82 13.73 39.20 26.90
C TYR A 82 13.09 38.48 25.70
N GLY A 83 13.63 37.33 25.27
CA GLY A 83 13.14 36.59 24.10
C GLY A 83 13.57 37.21 22.76
N GLN A 84 14.54 38.12 22.75
CA GLN A 84 15.13 38.68 21.53
C GLN A 84 16.24 37.77 21.03
N ILE A 85 16.41 37.69 19.70
CA ILE A 85 17.51 36.91 19.11
C ILE A 85 18.83 37.57 19.50
N SER A 86 19.70 36.81 20.16
CA SER A 86 21.01 37.24 20.59
C SER A 86 22.10 36.37 19.97
N LYS A 87 23.35 36.82 20.06
CA LYS A 87 24.51 36.08 19.58
C LYS A 87 25.51 35.91 20.71
N ILE A 88 25.79 34.67 21.06
CA ILE A 88 26.90 34.33 21.95
C ILE A 88 28.13 34.10 21.07
N GLN A 89 29.26 34.68 21.48
CA GLN A 89 30.51 34.56 20.74
C GLN A 89 31.13 33.19 20.98
N ASP A 90 31.80 32.65 19.96
CA ASP A 90 32.56 31.39 20.02
C ASP A 90 31.74 30.09 20.24
N ILE A 91 30.41 30.14 20.09
CA ILE A 91 29.59 28.93 20.05
C ILE A 91 29.21 28.54 18.63
N ARG A 92 29.17 27.22 18.38
CA ARG A 92 28.74 26.66 17.11
C ARG A 92 27.22 26.66 17.03
N THR A 93 26.68 27.28 15.99
CA THR A 93 25.22 27.39 15.79
C THR A 93 24.70 26.57 14.62
N GLU A 94 25.56 25.90 13.85
CA GLU A 94 25.15 25.12 12.66
C GLU A 94 25.60 23.65 12.72
N PHE A 95 24.67 22.76 12.42
CA PHE A 95 24.83 21.32 12.57
C PHE A 95 24.17 20.56 11.42
N LYS A 96 24.79 19.47 10.95
CA LYS A 96 24.19 18.60 9.90
C LYS A 96 23.16 17.61 10.46
N THR A 97 23.26 17.26 11.73
CA THR A 97 22.48 16.19 12.34
C THR A 97 21.68 16.72 13.53
N HIS A 98 20.41 16.31 13.61
CA HIS A 98 19.50 16.66 14.70
C HIS A 98 20.10 16.35 16.08
N ASP A 99 20.66 15.15 16.25
CA ASP A 99 21.12 14.69 17.57
C ASP A 99 22.35 15.45 18.05
N VAL A 100 23.24 15.82 17.11
CA VAL A 100 24.40 16.66 17.41
C VAL A 100 23.92 18.05 17.82
N ALA A 101 23.01 18.66 17.05
CA ALA A 101 22.41 19.95 17.40
C ALA A 101 21.77 19.91 18.80
N TRP A 102 21.07 18.83 19.13
CA TRP A 102 20.40 18.65 20.42
C TRP A 102 21.40 18.53 21.58
N SER A 103 22.49 17.77 21.37
CA SER A 103 23.53 17.61 22.37
C SER A 103 24.19 18.94 22.72
N PHE A 104 24.60 19.70 21.70
CA PHE A 104 25.19 21.03 21.88
C PHE A 104 24.20 22.01 22.50
N MET A 105 22.93 22.00 22.08
CA MET A 105 21.92 22.90 22.66
C MET A 105 21.73 22.66 24.17
N LYS A 106 21.72 21.39 24.61
CA LYS A 106 21.67 21.05 26.04
C LYS A 106 22.93 21.50 26.79
N GLN A 107 24.10 21.34 26.17
CA GLN A 107 25.35 21.85 26.73
C GLN A 107 25.30 23.38 26.88
N TYR A 108 24.87 24.10 25.84
CA TYR A 108 24.73 25.56 25.88
C TYR A 108 23.73 26.01 26.94
N LYS A 109 22.60 25.30 27.11
CA LYS A 109 21.66 25.63 28.19
C LYS A 109 22.28 25.49 29.58
N LYS A 110 23.20 24.53 29.77
CA LYS A 110 23.92 24.34 31.03
C LYS A 110 24.97 25.42 31.26
N GLU A 111 25.70 25.82 30.21
CA GLU A 111 26.75 26.85 30.27
C GLU A 111 26.17 28.26 30.37
N TYR A 112 25.04 28.51 29.71
CA TYR A 112 24.39 29.81 29.58
C TYR A 112 22.92 29.74 30.07
N PRO A 113 22.69 29.57 31.39
CA PRO A 113 21.36 29.28 31.93
C PRO A 113 20.35 30.43 31.73
N LEU A 114 20.83 31.66 31.57
CA LEU A 114 19.99 32.85 31.34
C LEU A 114 19.49 32.96 29.90
N TYR A 115 20.12 32.25 28.97
CA TYR A 115 19.72 32.23 27.57
C TYR A 115 18.77 31.08 27.30
N ASN A 116 17.91 31.26 26.31
CA ASN A 116 17.10 30.20 25.75
C ASN A 116 17.61 29.87 24.36
N PHE A 117 17.42 28.62 23.93
CA PHE A 117 17.95 28.09 22.70
C PHE A 117 16.84 27.38 21.93
N ALA A 118 16.67 27.74 20.66
CA ALA A 118 15.78 27.04 19.75
C ALA A 118 16.57 26.29 18.69
N MET A 119 16.28 25.00 18.54
CA MET A 119 16.74 24.24 17.38
C MET A 119 15.77 24.45 16.23
N VAL A 120 16.29 24.93 15.12
CA VAL A 120 15.54 25.19 13.91
C VAL A 120 16.09 24.42 12.72
N SER A 121 15.25 24.15 11.74
CA SER A 121 15.70 23.75 10.41
C SER A 121 15.06 24.63 9.35
N LYS A 122 15.83 25.01 8.34
CA LYS A 122 15.28 25.60 7.13
C LYS A 122 14.84 24.47 6.21
N LEU A 123 13.57 24.12 6.25
CA LEU A 123 12.98 23.31 5.18
C LEU A 123 13.08 24.14 3.90
N SER A 124 13.58 23.56 2.81
CA SER A 124 14.11 24.29 1.64
C SER A 124 13.10 25.16 0.86
N LYS A 125 11.88 25.35 1.35
CA LYS A 125 10.77 26.02 0.64
C LYS A 125 10.04 27.06 1.48
N THR A 126 10.40 27.27 2.74
CA THR A 126 9.68 28.19 3.63
C THR A 126 10.63 29.26 4.16
N ASP A 127 10.20 30.52 4.08
CA ASP A 127 10.97 31.66 4.61
C ASP A 127 11.07 31.64 6.13
N LYS A 128 10.10 31.01 6.80
CA LYS A 128 10.07 30.85 8.24
C LYS A 128 10.72 29.51 8.65
N PRO A 129 11.77 29.52 9.47
CA PRO A 129 12.38 28.29 9.95
C PRO A 129 11.43 27.57 10.91
N THR A 130 11.38 26.24 10.82
CA THR A 130 10.58 25.42 11.74
C THR A 130 11.38 25.16 13.00
N ILE A 131 10.82 25.50 14.17
CA ILE A 131 11.38 25.15 15.48
C ILE A 131 11.04 23.69 15.79
N PHE A 132 12.06 22.88 16.04
CA PHE A 132 11.91 21.48 16.47
C PHE A 132 11.88 21.37 17.99
N ARG A 133 12.69 22.17 18.68
CA ARG A 133 12.85 22.16 20.15
C ARG A 133 13.24 23.54 20.66
N TYR A 134 12.86 23.83 21.89
CA TYR A 134 13.18 25.07 22.60
C TYR A 134 13.52 24.72 24.06
N ILE A 135 14.66 25.17 24.58
CA ILE A 135 15.11 24.95 25.98
C ILE A 135 15.80 26.16 26.59
#